data_AF-A0A0D0C9F6-F1
#
_entry.id   AF-A0A0D0C9F6-F1
#
_cell.length_a   1.000
_cell.length_b   1.000
_cell.length_c   1.000
_cell.angle_alpha   90.00
_cell.angle_beta   90.00
_cell.angle_gamma   90.00
#
_symmetry.space_group_name_H-M   'P 1'
#
loop_
_entity.id
_entity.type
_entity.pdbx_description
1 polymer ?
#
loop_
_entity_poly.entity_id
_entity_poly.type
_entity_poly.pdbx_seq_one_letter_code
_entity_poly.pdbx_strand_id
1 'polypeptide(L)' 'GQASGVKDGAVPWMQISTQRSNYISGKYLPQGVKLWEPSKLQKKEVISLLEFWRDRQRSDLADIF' A
#
# COMPACT_ATOMS: atom_id res chain seq x y z
N GLY A 1 6.97 12.67 5.00
CA GLY A 1 6.09 11.54 5.27
C GLY A 1 5.34 11.78 6.56
N GLN A 2 4.01 11.78 6.51
CA GLN A 2 3.14 11.99 7.68
C GLN A 2 3.39 10.93 8.77
N ALA A 3 3.51 9.66 8.39
CA ALA A 3 3.76 8.56 9.32
C ALA A 3 5.15 8.58 9.99
N SER A 4 6.18 9.09 9.29
CA SER A 4 7.55 9.15 9.83
C SER A 4 7.89 10.47 10.51
N GLY A 5 7.07 11.51 10.34
CA GLY A 5 7.38 12.88 10.77
C GLY A 5 8.50 13.57 9.97
N VAL A 6 9.13 12.88 9.01
CA VAL A 6 10.26 13.41 8.23
C VAL A 6 9.73 14.06 6.96
N LYS A 7 9.77 15.39 6.88
CA LYS A 7 9.55 16.14 5.62
C LYS A 7 10.58 15.61 4.61
N ASP A 8 10.11 15.04 3.50
CA ASP A 8 10.96 14.41 2.46
C ASP A 8 11.63 13.06 2.80
N GLY A 9 11.18 12.38 3.85
CA GLY A 9 11.63 11.02 4.14
C GLY A 9 11.31 10.05 3.00
N ALA A 10 12.31 9.29 2.54
CA ALA A 10 12.15 8.25 1.54
C ALA A 10 11.35 7.06 2.09
N VAL A 11 10.51 6.47 1.24
CA VAL A 11 9.77 5.26 1.60
C VAL A 11 10.70 4.05 1.54
N PRO A 12 10.82 3.26 2.62
CA PRO A 12 11.72 2.11 2.67
C PRO A 12 11.11 0.88 1.96
N TRP A 13 10.97 0.96 0.64
CA TRP A 13 10.28 -0.08 -0.17
C TRP A 13 10.84 -1.49 0.03
N MET A 14 12.15 -1.64 0.19
CA MET A 14 12.80 -2.93 0.46
C MET A 14 12.41 -3.54 1.82
N GLN A 15 12.23 -2.71 2.84
CA GLN A 15 11.79 -3.17 4.16
C GLN A 15 10.30 -3.48 4.15
N ILE A 16 9.50 -2.67 3.44
CA ILE A 16 8.06 -2.92 3.29
C ILE A 16 7.82 -4.24 2.52
N SER A 17 8.64 -4.58 1.53
CA SER A 17 8.47 -5.83 0.77
C SER A 17 8.84 -7.08 1.57
N THR A 18 9.81 -6.98 2.48
CA THR A 18 10.32 -8.10 3.29
C THR A 18 9.64 -8.24 4.66
N GLN A 19 9.28 -7.13 5.27
CA GLN A 19 8.74 -7.03 6.63
C GLN A 19 7.38 -6.31 6.63
N ARG A 20 6.58 -6.52 5.58
CA ARG A 20 5.30 -5.83 5.31
C ARG A 20 4.41 -5.64 6.53
N SER A 21 4.25 -6.69 7.35
CA SER A 21 3.37 -6.67 8.54
C SER A 21 3.75 -5.61 9.58
N ASN A 22 5.00 -5.17 9.60
CA ASN A 22 5.47 -4.12 10.51
C ASN A 22 5.05 -2.71 10.04
N TYR A 23 4.65 -2.57 8.77
CA TYR A 23 4.34 -1.28 8.14
C TYR A 23 2.87 -1.18 7.73
N ILE A 24 2.27 -2.26 7.21
CA ILE A 24 0.93 -2.25 6.62
C ILE A 24 0.16 -3.48 7.11
N SER A 25 -0.99 -3.24 7.75
CA SER A 25 -1.93 -4.30 8.11
C SER A 25 -2.46 -5.01 6.87
N GLY A 26 -2.59 -6.34 6.93
CA GLY A 26 -3.09 -7.14 5.82
C GLY A 26 -4.48 -6.73 5.32
N LYS A 27 -5.30 -6.11 6.18
CA LYS A 27 -6.63 -5.61 5.80
C LYS A 27 -6.61 -4.53 4.71
N TYR A 28 -5.44 -3.94 4.46
CA TYR A 28 -5.23 -2.82 3.54
C TYR A 28 -4.55 -3.23 2.23
N LEU A 29 -4.41 -4.52 1.97
CA LEU A 29 -3.82 -5.01 0.74
C LEU A 29 -4.65 -6.15 0.16
N PRO A 30 -4.76 -6.23 -1.18
CA PRO A 30 -5.32 -7.39 -1.84
C PRO A 30 -4.45 -8.63 -1.54
N GLN A 31 -5.11 -9.79 -1.43
CA GLN A 31 -4.44 -11.04 -1.11
C GLN A 31 -3.41 -11.41 -2.19
N GLY A 32 -2.21 -11.81 -1.77
CA GLY A 32 -1.14 -12.25 -2.68
C GLY A 32 -0.38 -11.13 -3.38
N VAL A 33 -0.75 -9.85 -3.21
CA VAL A 33 0.03 -8.74 -3.76
C VAL A 33 1.28 -8.50 -2.92
N LYS A 34 2.43 -8.49 -3.60
CA LYS A 34 3.68 -7.99 -3.03
C LYS A 34 3.73 -6.49 -3.25
N LEU A 35 3.98 -5.73 -2.18
CA LEU A 35 4.21 -4.30 -2.30
C LEU A 35 5.69 -4.06 -2.62
N TRP A 36 5.97 -3.56 -3.81
CA TRP A 36 7.31 -3.14 -4.24
C TRP A 36 7.32 -1.63 -4.40
N GLU A 37 8.50 -1.07 -4.72
CA GLU A 37 8.53 0.31 -5.20
C GLU A 37 7.61 0.48 -6.42
N PRO A 38 6.92 1.63 -6.56
CA PRO A 38 5.97 1.85 -7.63
C PRO A 38 6.52 1.62 -9.05
N SER A 39 7.78 1.99 -9.30
CA SER A 39 8.46 1.80 -10.60
C SER A 39 8.66 0.33 -10.98
N LYS A 40 8.57 -0.61 -10.04
CA LYS A 40 8.74 -2.05 -10.28
C LYS A 40 7.41 -2.80 -10.39
N LEU A 41 6.27 -2.15 -10.15
CA LEU A 41 4.97 -2.78 -10.23
C LEU A 41 4.56 -3.01 -11.69
N GLN A 42 4.03 -4.19 -11.97
CA GLN A 42 3.41 -4.48 -13.27
C GLN A 42 2.04 -3.82 -13.34
N LYS A 43 1.59 -3.46 -14.55
CA LYS A 43 0.27 -2.85 -14.79
C LYS A 43 -0.88 -3.61 -14.12
N LYS A 44 -0.86 -4.96 -14.15
CA LYS A 44 -1.88 -5.80 -13.50
C LYS A 44 -1.91 -5.64 -11.98
N GLU A 45 -0.75 -5.45 -11.35
CA GLU A 45 -0.63 -5.30 -9.90
C GLU A 45 -1.12 -3.90 -9.49
N VAL A 46 -0.78 -2.88 -10.28
CA VAL A 46 -1.30 -1.51 -10.09
C VAL A 46 -2.81 -1.49 -10.21
N ILE A 47 -3.38 -2.09 -11.26
CA ILE A 47 -4.84 -2.15 -11.47
C ILE A 47 -5.51 -2.85 -10.28
N SER A 48 -5.01 -4.02 -9.88
CA SER A 48 -5.57 -4.77 -8.75
C SER A 48 -5.54 -3.97 -7.44
N LEU A 49 -4.46 -3.22 -7.18
CA LEU A 49 -4.35 -2.36 -6.01
C LEU A 49 -5.37 -1.21 -6.06
N LEU A 50 -5.54 -0.57 -7.22
CA LEU A 50 -6.49 0.54 -7.40
C LEU A 50 -7.95 0.07 -7.27
N GLU A 51 -8.29 -1.08 -7.85
CA GLU A 51 -9.63 -1.68 -7.74
C GLU A 51 -9.96 -2.02 -6.28
N PHE A 52 -9.01 -2.64 -5.56
CA PHE A 52 -9.16 -2.94 -4.14
C PHE A 52 -9.47 -1.68 -3.32
N TRP A 53 -8.72 -0.60 -3.52
CA TRP A 53 -8.96 0.67 -2.80
C TRP A 53 -10.28 1.32 -3.19
N ARG A 54 -10.65 1.28 -4.47
CA ARG A 54 -11.91 1.82 -4.95
C ARG A 54 -13.10 1.10 -4.34
N ASP A 55 -13.07 -0.23 -4.28
CA ASP A 55 -14.14 -1.02 -3.69
C ASP A 55 -14.24 -0.80 -2.17
N ARG A 56 -13.10 -0.60 -1.51
CA ARG A 56 -13.06 -0.23 -0.09
C ARG A 56 -13.72 1.12 0.16
N GLN A 57 -13.34 2.15 -0.59
CA GLN A 57 -13.93 3.50 -0.46
C GLN A 57 -15.44 3.51 -0.70
N ARG A 58 -15.94 2.63 -1.57
CA ARG A 58 -17.39 2.48 -1.79
C ARG A 58 -18.10 1.79 -0.62
N SER A 59 -17.41 0.88 0.06
CA SER A 59 -18.00 0.04 1.11
C SER A 59 -17.91 0.68 2.50
N ASP A 60 -16.87 1.47 2.75
CA ASP A 60 -16.64 2.16 4.02
C ASP A 60 -16.07 3.56 3.75
N LEU A 61 -16.98 4.56 3.75
CA LEU A 61 -16.63 5.96 3.50
C LEU A 61 -15.84 6.59 4.66
N ALA A 62 -15.83 5.97 5.85
CA ALA A 62 -15.16 6.48 7.04
C ALA A 62 -13.74 5.89 7.22
N ASP A 63 -13.43 4.77 6.58
CA ASP A 63 -12.09 4.15 6.61
C ASP A 63 -11.16 4.78 5.55
N ILE A 64 -10.90 6.08 5.74
CA ILE A 64 -9.91 6.86 4.99
C ILE A 64 -8.62 6.92 5.83
N PHE A 65 -7.49 6.57 5.20
CA PHE A 65 -6.14 6.54 5.77
C PHE A 65 -5.67 7.84 6.42
#